data_AF-A0A661Q351-F1
#
_entry.id   AF-A0A661Q351-F1
#
_cell.length_a   1.000
_cell.length_b   1.000
_cell.length_c   1.000
_cell.angle_alpha   90.00
_cell.angle_beta   90.00
_cell.angle_gamma   90.00
#
_symmetry.space_group_name_H-M   'P 1'
#
loop_
_entity.id
_entity.type
_entity.pdbx_description
1 polymer ?
#
loop_
_entity_poly.entity_id
_entity_poly.type
_entity_poly.pdbx_seq_one_letter_code
_entity_poly.pdbx_strand_id
1 'polypeptide(L)'
;ATPVLWRLHMVHHADLDLDASSGLRFHPLEILISMGIKMTLIAALGIPVLAVLIFEITLNATAMFNHGNIYLPGKVDRILRLFTVTPDMHRVHHSVLIRETNSNFGFNFPWWDRLFGTYRAQPAAGHELMTIGLSQFRTVEQVTLLKLLILPFTGEEGRYSLKYIGKNPGGKKSQPDNFKSGENL
;
A
#
# COMPACT_ATOMS: atom_id res chain seq x y z
N ALA A 1 -8.78 2.84 4.22
CA ALA A 1 -9.45 1.78 5.00
C ALA A 1 -10.18 2.34 6.24
N THR A 2 -11.16 1.60 6.77
CA THR A 2 -11.74 1.91 8.10
C THR A 2 -10.63 1.89 9.15
N PRO A 3 -10.76 2.60 10.29
CA PRO A 3 -9.69 2.71 11.28
C PRO A 3 -9.16 1.36 11.77
N VAL A 4 -10.06 0.41 12.02
CA VAL A 4 -9.69 -0.92 12.54
C VAL A 4 -8.93 -1.73 11.50
N LEU A 5 -9.42 -1.81 10.27
CA LEU A 5 -8.74 -2.55 9.19
C LEU A 5 -7.42 -1.86 8.81
N TRP A 6 -7.37 -0.53 8.88
CA TRP A 6 -6.14 0.22 8.67
C TRP A 6 -5.05 -0.16 9.69
N ARG A 7 -5.38 -0.38 10.97
CA ARG A 7 -4.38 -0.77 11.97
C ARG A 7 -3.69 -2.10 11.66
N LEU A 8 -4.40 -3.02 11.01
CA LEU A 8 -3.79 -4.26 10.53
C LEU A 8 -2.97 -4.00 9.27
N HIS A 9 -3.56 -3.29 8.30
CA HIS A 9 -2.96 -3.05 7.00
C HIS A 9 -1.77 -2.08 7.03
N MET A 10 -1.66 -1.21 8.04
CA MET A 10 -0.52 -0.31 8.18
C MET A 10 0.79 -1.07 8.43
N VAL A 11 0.75 -2.35 8.85
CA VAL A 11 1.93 -3.22 8.91
C VAL A 11 2.53 -3.39 7.52
N HIS A 12 1.67 -3.58 6.50
CA HIS A 12 2.10 -3.70 5.12
C HIS A 12 2.70 -2.39 4.58
N HIS A 13 2.14 -1.24 4.98
CA HIS A 13 2.67 0.07 4.61
C HIS A 13 3.85 0.54 5.46
N ALA A 14 4.22 -0.17 6.52
CA ALA A 14 5.31 0.26 7.40
C ALA A 14 6.68 0.09 6.75
N ASP A 15 6.79 -0.72 5.68
CA ASP A 15 8.02 -0.91 4.93
C ASP A 15 8.62 0.44 4.48
N LEU A 16 9.94 0.57 4.64
CA LEU A 16 10.68 1.80 4.30
C LEU A 16 11.03 1.87 2.80
N ASP A 17 10.95 0.75 2.10
CA ASP A 17 11.13 0.60 0.67
C ASP A 17 10.31 -0.61 0.18
N LEU A 18 10.03 -0.68 -1.13
CA LEU A 18 9.25 -1.76 -1.72
C LEU A 18 10.09 -2.73 -2.53
N ASP A 19 9.86 -4.02 -2.25
CA ASP A 19 10.28 -5.12 -3.08
C ASP A 19 9.18 -6.20 -3.15
N ALA A 20 9.42 -7.28 -3.92
CA ALA A 20 8.44 -8.34 -4.08
C ALA A 20 8.02 -9.00 -2.75
N SER A 21 8.89 -8.98 -1.72
CA SER A 21 8.58 -9.53 -0.40
C SER A 21 7.61 -8.65 0.38
N SER A 22 7.58 -7.33 0.14
CA SER A 22 6.59 -6.42 0.72
C SER A 22 5.16 -6.86 0.42
N GLY A 23 4.94 -7.45 -0.76
CA GLY A 23 3.67 -8.05 -1.17
C GLY A 23 3.21 -9.25 -0.34
N LEU A 24 4.02 -9.73 0.61
CA LEU A 24 3.70 -10.81 1.55
C LEU A 24 3.73 -10.36 3.02
N ARG A 25 4.12 -9.11 3.31
CA ARG A 25 4.27 -8.57 4.67
C ARG A 25 2.94 -8.04 5.21
N PHE A 26 2.07 -8.95 5.61
CA PHE A 26 0.81 -8.63 6.27
C PHE A 26 0.79 -9.10 7.71
N HIS A 27 -0.02 -8.44 8.54
CA HIS A 27 -0.24 -8.91 9.89
C HIS A 27 -0.99 -10.27 9.87
N PRO A 28 -0.63 -11.26 10.72
CA PRO A 28 -1.30 -12.57 10.71
C PRO A 28 -2.83 -12.49 10.90
N LEU A 29 -3.31 -11.56 11.72
CA LEU A 29 -4.77 -11.35 11.87
C LEU A 29 -5.44 -10.86 10.58
N GLU A 30 -4.77 -10.07 9.75
CA GLU A 30 -5.29 -9.65 8.45
C GLU A 30 -5.46 -10.85 7.52
N ILE A 31 -4.48 -11.76 7.52
CA ILE A 31 -4.53 -13.01 6.75
C ILE A 31 -5.67 -13.91 7.24
N LEU A 32 -5.82 -14.09 8.56
CA LEU A 32 -6.89 -14.91 9.13
C LEU A 32 -8.29 -14.37 8.82
N ILE A 33 -8.49 -13.05 8.94
CA ILE A 33 -9.77 -12.41 8.60
C ILE A 33 -10.06 -12.58 7.10
N SER A 34 -9.07 -12.28 6.25
CA SER A 34 -9.19 -12.43 4.79
C SER A 34 -9.50 -13.87 4.39
N MET A 35 -8.81 -14.84 5.00
CA MET A 35 -9.03 -16.26 4.77
C MET A 35 -10.42 -16.70 5.24
N GLY A 36 -10.88 -16.25 6.41
CA GLY A 36 -12.23 -16.53 6.91
C GLY A 36 -13.31 -16.07 5.93
N ILE A 37 -13.26 -14.81 5.50
CA ILE A 37 -14.21 -14.26 4.53
C ILE A 37 -14.17 -15.04 3.21
N LYS A 38 -12.97 -15.28 2.67
CA LYS A 38 -12.77 -15.99 1.41
C LYS A 38 -13.31 -17.43 1.48
N MET A 39 -12.98 -18.17 2.52
CA MET A 39 -13.43 -19.56 2.70
C MET A 39 -14.95 -19.65 2.91
N THR A 40 -15.54 -18.72 3.66
CA THR A 40 -17.00 -18.64 3.82
C THR A 40 -17.69 -18.44 2.47
N LEU A 41 -17.20 -17.52 1.64
CA LEU A 41 -17.77 -17.27 0.30
C LEU A 41 -17.59 -18.47 -0.64
N ILE A 42 -16.41 -19.09 -0.64
CA ILE A 42 -16.14 -20.31 -1.43
C ILE A 42 -17.13 -21.41 -1.07
N ALA A 43 -17.33 -21.67 0.23
CA ALA A 43 -18.25 -22.68 0.71
C ALA A 43 -19.71 -22.34 0.40
N ALA A 44 -20.13 -21.09 0.63
CA ALA A 44 -21.49 -20.64 0.42
C ALA A 44 -21.92 -20.68 -1.07
N LEU A 45 -21.00 -20.40 -1.99
CA LEU A 45 -21.25 -20.36 -3.42
C LEU A 45 -20.88 -21.67 -4.14
N GLY A 46 -20.30 -22.64 -3.44
CA GLY A 46 -19.86 -23.91 -4.02
C GLY A 46 -18.77 -23.72 -5.09
N ILE A 47 -17.84 -22.79 -4.89
CA ILE A 47 -16.83 -22.45 -5.89
C ILE A 47 -15.91 -23.67 -6.16
N PRO A 48 -15.70 -24.08 -7.42
CA PRO A 48 -14.85 -25.22 -7.74
C PRO A 48 -13.40 -25.03 -7.28
N VAL A 49 -12.77 -26.10 -6.80
CA VAL A 49 -11.36 -26.09 -6.32
C VAL A 49 -10.40 -25.55 -7.37
N LEU A 50 -10.61 -25.90 -8.65
CA LEU A 50 -9.76 -25.41 -9.74
C LEU A 50 -9.85 -23.89 -9.91
N ALA A 51 -11.05 -23.30 -9.74
CA ALA A 51 -11.22 -21.85 -9.81
C ALA A 51 -10.53 -21.15 -8.63
N VAL A 52 -10.63 -21.73 -7.43
CA VAL A 52 -9.89 -21.24 -6.25
C VAL A 52 -8.38 -21.29 -6.51
N LEU A 53 -7.86 -22.40 -7.05
CA LEU A 53 -6.44 -22.54 -7.35
C LEU A 53 -5.94 -21.50 -8.35
N ILE A 54 -6.66 -21.30 -9.47
CA ILE A 54 -6.32 -20.27 -10.47
C ILE A 54 -6.33 -18.88 -9.84
N PHE A 55 -7.34 -18.60 -9.00
CA PHE A 55 -7.44 -17.33 -8.29
C PHE A 55 -6.24 -17.12 -7.35
N GLU A 56 -5.86 -18.10 -6.52
CA GLU A 56 -4.73 -17.96 -5.59
C GLU A 56 -3.41 -17.75 -6.33
N ILE A 57 -3.17 -18.49 -7.41
CA ILE A 57 -1.96 -18.32 -8.24
C ILE A 57 -1.93 -16.90 -8.81
N THR A 58 -3.04 -16.45 -9.38
CA THR A 58 -3.14 -15.11 -9.97
C THR A 58 -2.95 -14.03 -8.92
N LEU A 59 -3.61 -14.15 -7.76
CA LEU A 59 -3.53 -13.21 -6.65
C LEU A 59 -2.10 -13.07 -6.13
N ASN A 60 -1.37 -14.18 -5.94
CA ASN A 60 0.00 -14.12 -5.44
C ASN A 60 0.98 -13.61 -6.52
N ALA A 61 0.79 -14.00 -7.78
CA ALA A 61 1.61 -13.50 -8.88
C ALA A 61 1.48 -11.97 -9.04
N THR A 62 0.26 -11.43 -8.96
CA THR A 62 0.04 -9.98 -9.00
C THR A 62 0.52 -9.30 -7.73
N ALA A 63 0.41 -9.93 -6.55
CA ALA A 63 1.00 -9.41 -5.31
C ALA A 63 2.50 -9.15 -5.48
N MET A 64 3.23 -10.15 -5.98
CA MET A 64 4.67 -10.05 -6.22
C MET A 64 5.00 -9.05 -7.34
N PHE A 65 4.21 -9.03 -8.42
CA PHE A 65 4.42 -8.10 -9.53
C PHE A 65 4.23 -6.65 -9.10
N ASN A 66 3.13 -6.33 -8.43
CA ASN A 66 2.78 -4.96 -8.08
C ASN A 66 3.70 -4.34 -7.02
N HIS A 67 4.36 -5.16 -6.20
CA HIS A 67 5.37 -4.71 -5.24
C HIS A 67 6.80 -4.87 -5.76
N GLY A 68 6.97 -5.55 -6.90
CA GLY A 68 8.28 -5.82 -7.45
C GLY A 68 9.04 -4.53 -7.76
N ASN A 69 10.33 -4.51 -7.47
CA ASN A 69 11.21 -3.42 -7.85
C ASN A 69 11.62 -3.54 -9.34
N ILE A 70 10.62 -3.54 -10.23
CA ILE A 70 10.79 -3.75 -11.67
C ILE A 70 10.51 -2.44 -12.39
N TYR A 71 11.51 -1.95 -13.13
CA TYR A 71 11.32 -0.81 -14.02
C TYR A 71 10.53 -1.20 -15.27
N LEU A 72 9.47 -0.46 -15.56
CA LEU A 72 8.71 -0.58 -16.80
C LEU A 72 8.89 0.71 -17.63
N PRO A 73 9.27 0.61 -18.91
CA PRO A 73 9.32 1.77 -19.78
C PRO A 73 7.96 2.49 -19.81
N GLY A 74 7.94 3.82 -19.73
CA GLY A 74 6.69 4.58 -19.53
C GLY A 74 5.57 4.31 -20.55
N LYS A 75 5.90 3.93 -21.79
CA LYS A 75 4.89 3.50 -22.78
C LYS A 75 4.26 2.14 -22.43
N VAL A 76 5.08 1.20 -21.96
CA VAL A 76 4.64 -0.14 -21.54
C VAL A 76 3.79 -0.02 -20.29
N ASP A 77 4.27 0.70 -19.27
CA ASP A 77 3.53 0.93 -18.03
C ASP A 77 2.17 1.60 -18.29
N ARG A 78 2.12 2.62 -19.17
CA ARG A 78 0.86 3.30 -19.52
C ARG A 78 -0.20 2.35 -20.10
N ILE A 79 0.22 1.39 -20.93
CA ILE A 79 -0.69 0.39 -21.51
C ILE A 79 -1.08 -0.65 -20.46
N LEU A 80 -0.11 -1.20 -19.73
CA LEU A 80 -0.36 -2.23 -18.72
C LEU A 80 -1.30 -1.74 -17.62
N ARG A 81 -1.16 -0.49 -17.16
CA ARG A 81 -2.04 0.14 -16.17
C ARG A 81 -3.49 0.28 -16.59
N LEU A 82 -3.86 -0.04 -17.84
CA LEU A 82 -5.25 -0.14 -18.26
C LEU A 82 -5.89 -1.47 -17.86
N PHE A 83 -5.09 -2.52 -17.65
CA PHE A 83 -5.55 -3.89 -17.46
C PHE A 83 -5.09 -4.51 -16.15
N THR A 84 -3.92 -4.13 -15.64
CA THR A 84 -3.39 -4.62 -14.37
C THR A 84 -2.84 -3.45 -13.56
N VAL A 85 -2.82 -3.61 -12.25
CA VAL A 85 -2.00 -2.74 -11.40
C VAL A 85 -0.53 -3.06 -11.70
N THR A 86 0.31 -2.03 -11.82
CA THR A 86 1.75 -2.17 -12.11
C THR A 86 2.57 -1.74 -10.90
N PRO A 87 3.88 -2.09 -10.84
CA PRO A 87 4.80 -1.61 -9.80
C PRO A 87 4.65 -0.13 -9.47
N ASP A 88 4.80 0.73 -10.47
CA ASP A 88 4.75 2.17 -10.27
C ASP A 88 3.33 2.67 -9.96
N MET A 89 2.26 1.95 -10.33
CA MET A 89 0.90 2.31 -9.90
C MET A 89 0.71 2.05 -8.41
N HIS A 90 1.10 0.87 -7.96
CA HIS A 90 0.95 0.45 -6.58
C HIS A 90 1.92 1.18 -5.65
N ARG A 91 3.13 1.51 -6.14
CA ARG A 91 4.11 2.28 -5.37
C ARG A 91 3.55 3.62 -4.88
N VAL A 92 2.71 4.30 -5.68
CA VAL A 92 2.03 5.56 -5.26
C VAL A 92 1.16 5.34 -4.02
N HIS A 93 0.48 4.20 -3.92
CA HIS A 93 -0.33 3.81 -2.76
C HIS A 93 0.52 3.61 -1.50
N HIS A 94 1.81 3.32 -1.65
CA HIS A 94 2.78 3.19 -0.55
C HIS A 94 3.53 4.48 -0.22
N SER A 95 3.17 5.60 -0.85
CA SER A 95 3.74 6.91 -0.54
C SER A 95 3.51 7.29 0.93
N VAL A 96 4.47 8.01 1.50
CA VAL A 96 4.33 8.66 2.81
C VAL A 96 3.26 9.76 2.80
N LEU A 97 2.99 10.38 1.64
CA LEU A 97 2.02 11.45 1.51
C LEU A 97 0.61 10.88 1.49
N ILE A 98 -0.20 11.21 2.50
CA ILE A 98 -1.56 10.69 2.69
C ILE A 98 -2.43 10.79 1.43
N ARG A 99 -2.32 11.89 0.67
CA ARG A 99 -3.09 12.06 -0.57
C ARG A 99 -2.76 10.98 -1.60
N GLU A 100 -1.52 10.52 -1.65
CA GLU A 100 -1.01 9.46 -2.54
C GLU A 100 -1.27 8.09 -1.96
N THR A 101 -1.07 7.90 -0.65
CA THR A 101 -1.45 6.66 0.04
C THR A 101 -2.92 6.33 -0.15
N ASN A 102 -3.80 7.34 -0.04
CA ASN A 102 -5.24 7.19 -0.25
C ASN A 102 -5.65 7.30 -1.73
N SER A 103 -4.91 6.62 -2.60
CA SER A 103 -5.19 6.46 -4.02
C SER A 103 -4.74 5.06 -4.48
N ASN A 104 -5.16 4.62 -5.67
CA ASN A 104 -4.78 3.33 -6.25
C ASN A 104 -5.03 2.12 -5.32
N PHE A 105 -6.26 1.99 -4.80
CA PHE A 105 -6.68 0.91 -3.90
C PHE A 105 -6.87 -0.44 -4.59
N GLY A 106 -6.97 -0.46 -5.92
CA GLY A 106 -7.09 -1.68 -6.70
C GLY A 106 -5.87 -2.57 -6.50
N PHE A 107 -6.10 -3.88 -6.41
CA PHE A 107 -5.02 -4.87 -6.27
C PHE A 107 -4.69 -5.55 -7.59
N ASN A 108 -5.60 -6.34 -8.17
CA ASN A 108 -5.37 -6.96 -9.48
C ASN A 108 -5.68 -6.01 -10.63
N PHE A 109 -6.85 -5.36 -10.56
CA PHE A 109 -7.39 -4.57 -11.65
C PHE A 109 -7.51 -3.09 -11.26
N PRO A 110 -7.12 -2.17 -12.16
CA PRO A 110 -7.07 -0.75 -11.85
C PRO A 110 -8.38 -0.03 -12.20
N TRP A 111 -9.44 -0.79 -12.55
CA TRP A 111 -10.74 -0.27 -12.99
C TRP A 111 -11.53 0.33 -11.85
N TRP A 112 -11.43 -0.26 -10.65
CA TRP A 112 -12.09 0.25 -9.45
C TRP A 112 -11.63 1.67 -9.14
N ASP A 113 -10.32 1.92 -9.24
CA ASP A 113 -9.77 3.25 -9.00
C ASP A 113 -10.24 4.30 -10.00
N ARG A 114 -10.44 3.89 -11.26
CA ARG A 114 -10.98 4.78 -12.28
C ARG A 114 -12.47 5.04 -12.08
N LEU A 115 -13.23 4.00 -11.74
CA LEU A 115 -14.66 4.09 -11.50
C LEU A 115 -14.98 4.99 -10.30
N PHE A 116 -14.18 4.90 -9.23
CA PHE A 116 -14.39 5.66 -7.99
C PHE A 116 -13.53 6.93 -7.89
N GLY A 117 -12.78 7.29 -8.94
CA GLY A 117 -11.98 8.52 -8.99
C GLY A 117 -10.78 8.54 -8.03
N THR A 118 -10.28 7.38 -7.62
CA THR A 118 -9.11 7.24 -6.74
C THR A 118 -7.82 6.91 -7.51
N TYR A 119 -7.87 6.86 -8.84
CA TYR A 119 -6.69 6.63 -9.67
C TYR A 119 -5.73 7.83 -9.64
N ARG A 120 -4.46 7.56 -9.36
CA ARG A 120 -3.35 8.52 -9.45
C ARG A 120 -2.19 7.94 -10.23
N ALA A 121 -1.91 8.54 -11.39
CA ALA A 121 -0.83 8.07 -12.26
C ALA A 121 0.57 8.35 -11.71
N GLN A 122 0.77 9.53 -11.13
CA GLN A 122 2.09 10.06 -10.75
C GLN A 122 2.05 10.62 -9.31
N PRO A 123 3.08 10.34 -8.48
CA PRO A 123 3.27 11.01 -7.21
C PRO A 123 3.84 12.41 -7.42
N ALA A 124 3.73 13.28 -6.41
CA ALA A 124 4.12 14.69 -6.56
C ALA A 124 5.63 14.89 -6.81
N ALA A 125 6.47 14.02 -6.27
CA ALA A 125 7.93 14.06 -6.45
C ALA A 125 8.42 13.22 -7.65
N GLY A 126 7.51 12.56 -8.40
CA GLY A 126 7.88 11.51 -9.35
C GLY A 126 8.26 10.19 -8.65
N HIS A 127 8.26 9.08 -9.40
CA HIS A 127 8.47 7.73 -8.85
C HIS A 127 9.86 7.48 -8.26
N GLU A 128 10.86 8.24 -8.68
CA GLU A 128 12.25 8.08 -8.22
C GLU A 128 12.51 8.79 -6.89
N LEU A 129 11.89 9.96 -6.66
CA LEU A 129 12.13 10.78 -5.47
C LEU A 129 11.01 10.64 -4.42
N MET A 130 9.98 9.85 -4.70
CA MET A 130 8.92 9.63 -3.73
C MET A 130 9.44 8.84 -2.53
N THR A 131 8.94 9.20 -1.36
CA THR A 131 9.29 8.52 -0.11
C THR A 131 8.25 7.46 0.20
N ILE A 132 8.72 6.22 0.42
CA ILE A 132 7.89 5.06 0.77
C ILE A 132 7.73 4.96 2.30
N GLY A 133 6.60 4.42 2.72
CA GLY A 133 6.33 4.04 4.10
C GLY A 133 5.43 5.02 4.85
N LEU A 134 5.35 4.89 6.17
CA LEU A 134 4.50 5.74 7.01
C LEU A 134 5.30 6.87 7.68
N SER A 135 4.70 8.06 7.82
CA SER A 135 5.39 9.24 8.37
C SER A 135 5.90 9.04 9.81
N GLN A 136 5.24 8.19 10.58
CA GLN A 136 5.55 7.92 11.99
C GLN A 136 6.55 6.76 12.19
N PHE A 137 6.84 5.97 11.15
CA PHE A 137 7.83 4.88 11.20
C PHE A 137 8.85 5.07 10.08
N ARG A 138 10.02 5.61 10.44
CA ARG A 138 11.06 6.06 9.49
C ARG A 138 12.41 5.40 9.69
N THR A 139 12.57 4.53 10.69
CA THR A 139 13.84 3.85 10.96
C THR A 139 13.68 2.33 10.99
N VAL A 140 14.75 1.61 10.65
CA VAL A 140 14.76 0.14 10.59
C VAL A 140 14.40 -0.48 11.93
N GLU A 141 14.82 0.15 13.03
CA GLU A 141 14.53 -0.30 14.39
C GLU A 141 13.04 -0.24 14.71
N GLN A 142 12.27 0.62 14.04
CA GLN A 142 10.81 0.74 14.23
C GLN A 142 10.02 -0.34 13.48
N VAL A 143 10.60 -0.96 12.46
CA VAL A 143 9.93 -1.89 11.53
C VAL A 143 10.49 -3.31 11.64
N THR A 144 11.01 -3.68 12.81
CA THR A 144 11.42 -5.06 13.09
C THR A 144 10.19 -5.97 13.21
N LEU A 145 10.37 -7.27 12.95
CA LEU A 145 9.28 -8.26 13.00
C LEU A 145 8.43 -8.17 14.27
N LEU A 146 9.05 -8.12 15.45
CA LEU A 146 8.32 -8.04 16.72
C LEU A 146 7.54 -6.73 16.85
N LYS A 147 8.10 -5.60 16.39
CA LYS A 147 7.38 -4.33 16.43
C LYS A 147 6.22 -4.32 15.45
N LEU A 148 6.39 -4.88 14.26
CA LEU A 148 5.32 -5.02 13.26
C LEU A 148 4.17 -5.90 13.75
N LEU A 149 4.44 -6.96 14.54
CA LEU A 149 3.39 -7.79 15.14
C LEU A 149 2.59 -7.07 16.24
N ILE A 150 3.20 -6.10 16.93
CA ILE A 150 2.53 -5.36 18.01
C ILE A 150 1.93 -4.04 17.49
N LEU A 151 2.39 -3.56 16.34
CA LEU A 151 2.02 -2.30 15.70
C LEU A 151 0.50 -2.05 15.65
N PRO A 152 -0.35 -3.03 15.27
CA PRO A 152 -1.79 -2.78 15.21
C PRO A 152 -2.44 -2.43 16.55
N PHE A 153 -1.79 -2.74 17.67
CA PHE A 153 -2.35 -2.57 19.01
C PHE A 153 -1.83 -1.32 19.71
N THR A 154 -0.58 -0.93 19.44
CA THR A 154 0.10 0.16 20.14
C THR A 154 0.49 1.33 19.24
N GLY A 155 0.60 1.10 17.93
CA GLY A 155 1.05 2.10 16.96
C GLY A 155 0.03 3.21 16.74
N GLU A 156 0.54 4.42 16.50
CA GLU A 156 -0.27 5.54 16.03
C GLU A 156 -0.76 5.29 14.60
N GLU A 157 -2.09 5.33 14.42
CA GLU A 157 -2.74 5.10 13.12
C GLU A 157 -2.31 6.11 12.04
N GLY A 158 -1.78 7.27 12.47
CA GLY A 158 -1.54 8.42 11.62
C GLY A 158 -2.83 9.00 11.04
N ARG A 159 -2.70 9.83 10.00
CA ARG A 159 -3.83 10.46 9.31
C ARG A 159 -4.24 9.74 8.03
N TYR A 160 -3.89 8.47 7.92
CA TYR A 160 -4.09 7.67 6.70
C TYR A 160 -5.48 7.01 6.65
N SER A 161 -6.13 6.77 7.78
CA SER A 161 -7.47 6.18 7.81
C SER A 161 -8.54 7.10 7.21
N LEU A 162 -9.65 6.53 6.73
CA LEU A 162 -10.73 7.27 6.07
C LEU A 162 -11.34 8.38 6.94
N LYS A 163 -11.13 8.35 8.26
CA LYS A 163 -11.48 9.41 9.22
C LYS A 163 -10.93 10.80 8.85
N TYR A 164 -9.93 10.87 7.99
CA TYR A 164 -9.24 12.10 7.62
C TYR A 164 -9.48 12.53 6.16
N ILE A 165 -10.27 11.78 5.37
CA ILE A 165 -10.67 12.20 4.02
C ILE A 165 -11.54 13.46 4.11
N GLY A 166 -11.25 14.46 3.27
CA GLY A 166 -12.01 15.72 3.20
C GLY A 166 -11.67 16.74 4.28
N LYS A 167 -10.80 16.42 5.25
CA LYS A 167 -10.18 17.45 6.09
C LYS A 167 -9.17 18.20 5.23
N ASN A 168 -9.52 19.41 4.79
CA ASN A 168 -8.58 20.36 4.21
C ASN A 168 -7.32 20.41 5.08
N PRO A 169 -6.11 20.54 4.48
CA PRO A 169 -4.88 20.81 5.21
C PRO A 169 -4.91 22.25 5.74
N GLY A 170 -5.84 22.55 6.64
CA GLY A 170 -5.93 23.80 7.37
C GLY A 170 -5.04 23.75 8.59
N GLY A 171 -3.84 24.30 8.46
CA GLY A 171 -3.22 25.08 9.53
C GLY A 171 -2.77 24.33 10.79
N LYS A 172 -1.69 23.57 10.68
CA LYS A 172 -0.51 23.86 11.48
C LYS A 172 0.67 23.82 10.53
N LYS A 173 1.44 24.91 10.48
CA LYS A 173 2.68 25.02 9.72
C LYS A 173 3.44 23.70 9.89
N SER A 174 3.69 22.99 8.80
CA SER A 174 4.79 22.05 8.76
C SER A 174 6.00 22.80 9.31
N GLN A 175 6.48 22.34 10.45
CA GLN A 175 7.78 22.75 10.97
C GLN A 175 8.76 22.60 9.79
N PRO A 176 9.55 23.62 9.44
CA PRO A 176 10.45 23.49 8.32
C PRO A 176 11.37 22.31 8.59
N ASP A 177 11.40 21.37 7.65
CA ASP A 177 12.38 20.30 7.61
C ASP A 177 13.75 20.99 7.60
N ASN A 178 14.42 21.03 8.76
CA ASN A 178 15.81 21.43 8.87
C ASN A 178 16.65 20.30 8.26
N PHE A 179 16.62 20.21 6.94
CA PHE A 179 17.61 19.51 6.15
C PHE A 179 18.88 20.36 6.25
N LYS A 180 19.72 20.08 7.25
CA LYS A 180 21.08 20.61 7.26
C LYS A 180 21.81 19.96 6.10
N SER A 181 21.89 20.69 4.99
CA SER A 181 22.92 20.50 3.97
C SER A 181 24.27 20.60 4.67
N GLY A 182 24.95 19.46 4.82
CA GLY A 182 26.37 19.48 5.10
C GLY A 182 27.08 19.97 3.85
N GLU A 183 27.60 21.19 3.90
CA GLU A 183 28.66 21.67 3.03
C GLU A 183 29.63 22.56 3.82
N ASN A 184 30.91 22.22 3.68
CA ASN A 184 32.10 23.07 3.73
C ASN A 184 32.55 23.61 5.09
N LEU A 185 33.46 22.87 5.73
CA LEU A 185 34.83 23.32 6.09
C LEU A 185 35.80 22.16 5.96
#